data_AF-A0A2W5AUU3-F1
#
_entry.id   AF-A0A2W5AUU3-F1
#
_cell.length_a   1.000
_cell.length_b   1.000
_cell.length_c   1.000
_cell.angle_alpha   90.00
_cell.angle_beta   90.00
_cell.angle_gamma   90.00
#
_symmetry.space_group_name_H-M   'P 1'
#
loop_
_entity.id
_entity.type
_entity.pdbx_description
1 polymer ?
#
loop_
_entity_poly.entity_id
_entity_poly.type
_entity_poly.pdbx_seq_one_letter_code
_entity_poly.pdbx_strand_id
1 'polypeptide(L)'
;NLFVLVPVPADSALGHGNAYRDSPSARVEAIADAAVKQIGDWAGIADLEERIVIRRTLGPADFAERYHAWRGGSIGPAHTLAQSAFLRGKNISSKVAGLYYAGATTVPGVGVPMCLISAENVLKRMHGDATAYCRWRRMRPLSF
;
A
#
# COMPACT_ATOMS: atom_id res chain seq x y z
N ASN A 1 -19.83 -6.78 4.03
CA ASN A 1 -18.83 -5.82 3.50
C ASN A 1 -17.77 -6.59 2.75
N LEU A 2 -17.68 -6.40 1.43
CA LEU A 2 -16.70 -7.03 0.56
C LEU A 2 -15.60 -6.02 0.22
N PHE A 3 -14.34 -6.46 0.29
CA PHE A 3 -13.20 -5.70 -0.19
C PHE A 3 -12.51 -6.51 -1.27
N VAL A 4 -12.39 -5.94 -2.47
CA VAL A 4 -11.88 -6.64 -3.66
C VAL A 4 -10.62 -5.95 -4.13
N LEU A 5 -9.54 -6.72 -4.29
CA LEU A 5 -8.32 -6.27 -4.94
C LEU A 5 -8.34 -6.73 -6.40
N VAL A 6 -8.42 -5.77 -7.32
CA VAL A 6 -8.41 -6.04 -8.75
C VAL A 6 -7.01 -5.77 -9.31
N PRO A 7 -6.35 -6.75 -9.93
CA PRO A 7 -5.01 -6.57 -10.48
C PRO A 7 -5.07 -5.64 -11.70
N VAL A 8 -4.37 -4.50 -11.61
CA VAL A 8 -4.23 -3.52 -12.69
C VAL A 8 -2.78 -3.04 -12.77
N PRO A 9 -2.29 -2.58 -13.93
CA PRO A 9 -0.96 -1.98 -14.01
C PRO A 9 -0.86 -0.73 -13.13
N ALA A 10 0.33 -0.47 -12.59
CA ALA A 10 0.66 0.77 -11.89
C ALA A 10 0.79 1.93 -12.90
N ASP A 11 -0.37 2.45 -13.31
CA ASP A 11 -0.52 3.51 -14.28
C ASP A 11 -1.61 4.49 -13.83
N SER A 12 -1.20 5.70 -13.42
CA SER A 12 -2.11 6.76 -13.01
C SER A 12 -3.05 7.21 -14.12
N ALA A 13 -2.74 6.96 -15.40
CA ALA A 13 -3.62 7.25 -16.51
C ALA A 13 -4.90 6.36 -16.54
N LEU A 14 -4.95 5.30 -15.73
CA LEU A 14 -6.20 4.56 -15.50
C LEU A 14 -7.24 5.41 -14.76
N GLY A 15 -6.81 6.41 -14.01
CA GLY A 15 -7.67 7.37 -13.33
C GLY A 15 -7.93 7.02 -11.86
N HIS A 16 -8.99 7.63 -11.32
CA HIS A 16 -9.38 7.59 -9.92
C HIS A 16 -10.76 6.96 -9.73
N GLY A 17 -11.05 6.52 -8.52
CA GLY A 17 -12.38 6.06 -8.12
C GLY A 17 -13.23 7.16 -7.48
N ASN A 18 -14.29 6.74 -6.79
CA ASN A 18 -15.25 7.60 -6.11
C ASN A 18 -15.17 7.53 -4.57
N ALA A 19 -14.12 6.93 -4.01
CA ALA A 19 -13.93 6.87 -2.55
C ALA A 19 -13.69 8.26 -1.94
N TYR A 20 -13.07 9.17 -2.70
CA TYR A 20 -12.69 10.51 -2.25
C TYR A 20 -13.21 11.63 -3.16
N ARG A 21 -14.02 11.29 -4.16
CA ARG A 21 -14.50 12.16 -5.23
C ARG A 21 -15.94 11.77 -5.58
N ASP A 22 -16.69 12.70 -6.16
CA ASP A 22 -18.10 12.47 -6.48
C ASP A 22 -18.31 11.43 -7.59
N SER A 23 -17.39 11.37 -8.57
CA SER A 23 -17.45 10.44 -9.68
C SER A 23 -16.13 9.70 -9.93
N PRO A 24 -16.17 8.43 -10.36
CA PRO A 24 -15.00 7.69 -10.79
C PRO A 24 -14.66 7.98 -12.25
N SER A 25 -13.41 7.73 -12.63
CA SER A 25 -12.99 7.69 -14.03
C SER A 25 -13.63 6.49 -14.75
N ALA A 26 -14.04 6.66 -16.01
CA ALA A 26 -14.76 5.62 -16.77
C ALA A 26 -14.04 4.26 -16.82
N ARG A 27 -12.69 4.26 -16.90
CA ARG A 27 -11.90 3.01 -16.91
C ARG A 27 -11.92 2.30 -15.56
N VAL A 28 -11.88 3.04 -14.45
CA VAL A 28 -11.96 2.47 -13.09
C VAL A 28 -13.34 1.86 -12.87
N GLU A 29 -14.39 2.53 -13.32
CA GLU A 29 -15.75 2.03 -13.19
C GLU A 29 -15.97 0.75 -14.00
N ALA A 30 -15.55 0.72 -15.27
CA ALA A 30 -15.65 -0.46 -16.10
C ALA A 30 -14.88 -1.68 -15.52
N ILE A 31 -13.73 -1.45 -14.90
CA ILE A 31 -12.98 -2.50 -14.20
C ILE A 31 -13.73 -3.01 -12.97
N ALA A 32 -14.36 -2.11 -12.21
CA ALA A 32 -15.15 -2.48 -11.03
C ALA A 32 -16.40 -3.28 -11.42
N ASP A 33 -17.11 -2.88 -12.48
CA ASP A 33 -18.27 -3.59 -13.03
C ASP A 33 -17.88 -5.01 -13.48
N ALA A 34 -16.78 -5.12 -14.24
CA ALA A 34 -16.26 -6.43 -14.67
C ALA A 34 -15.91 -7.34 -13.48
N ALA A 35 -15.29 -6.79 -12.43
CA ALA A 35 -14.95 -7.55 -11.23
C ALA A 35 -16.20 -8.01 -10.46
N VAL A 36 -17.20 -7.14 -10.29
CA VAL A 36 -18.47 -7.48 -9.63
C VAL A 36 -19.18 -8.59 -10.41
N LYS A 37 -19.28 -8.45 -11.74
CA LYS A 37 -19.90 -9.47 -12.59
C LYS A 37 -19.19 -10.82 -12.43
N GLN A 38 -17.86 -10.83 -12.52
CA GLN A 38 -17.06 -12.05 -12.40
C GLN A 38 -17.24 -12.73 -11.02
N ILE A 39 -17.33 -11.95 -9.94
CA ILE A 39 -17.60 -12.48 -8.60
C ILE A 39 -19.01 -13.08 -8.53
N GLY A 40 -20.01 -12.42 -9.12
CA GLY A 40 -21.38 -12.92 -9.20
C GLY A 40 -21.45 -14.26 -9.94
N ASP A 41 -20.80 -14.34 -11.11
CA ASP A 41 -20.70 -15.56 -11.91
C ASP A 41 -20.03 -16.70 -11.12
N TRP A 42 -18.91 -16.42 -10.43
CA TRP A 42 -18.17 -17.42 -9.64
C TRP A 42 -18.90 -17.89 -8.38
N ALA A 43 -19.63 -17.00 -7.73
CA ALA A 43 -20.37 -17.30 -6.50
C ALA A 43 -21.76 -17.90 -6.78
N GLY A 44 -22.22 -17.90 -8.05
CA GLY A 44 -23.58 -18.31 -8.39
C GLY A 44 -24.65 -17.32 -7.91
N ILE A 45 -24.31 -16.02 -7.84
CA ILE A 45 -25.19 -14.95 -7.36
C ILE A 45 -25.45 -14.00 -8.53
N ALA A 46 -26.49 -14.30 -9.31
CA ALA A 46 -26.80 -13.55 -10.54
C ALA A 46 -27.18 -12.08 -10.29
N ASP A 47 -27.78 -11.80 -9.13
CA ASP A 47 -28.26 -10.47 -8.70
C ASP A 47 -27.25 -9.74 -7.79
N LEU A 48 -25.96 -10.12 -7.82
CA LEU A 48 -24.95 -9.53 -6.93
C LEU A 48 -24.86 -8.01 -7.07
N GLU A 49 -24.92 -7.49 -8.30
CA GLU A 49 -24.83 -6.06 -8.58
C GLU A 49 -25.99 -5.28 -7.95
N GLU A 50 -27.21 -5.81 -8.05
CA GLU A 50 -28.44 -5.19 -7.53
C GLU A 50 -28.46 -5.15 -5.99
N ARG A 51 -27.69 -6.03 -5.34
CA ARG A 51 -27.52 -6.06 -3.88
C ARG A 51 -26.52 -5.03 -3.35
N ILE A 52 -25.79 -4.34 -4.23
CA ILE A 52 -24.78 -3.35 -3.81
C ILE A 52 -25.47 -2.04 -3.44
N VAL A 53 -25.61 -1.80 -2.14
CA VAL A 53 -26.17 -0.53 -1.61
C VAL A 53 -25.15 0.62 -1.69
N ILE A 54 -23.87 0.32 -1.45
CA ILE A 54 -22.79 1.31 -1.48
C ILE A 54 -21.57 0.68 -2.17
N ARG A 55 -21.05 1.36 -3.20
CA ARG A 55 -19.80 1.03 -3.88
C ARG A 55 -18.82 2.19 -3.78
N ARG A 56 -17.62 1.90 -3.25
CA ARG A 56 -16.49 2.83 -3.25
C ARG A 56 -15.32 2.21 -4.00
N THR A 57 -14.85 2.91 -5.02
CA THR A 57 -13.72 2.49 -5.86
C THR A 57 -12.50 3.36 -5.59
N LEU A 58 -11.32 2.79 -5.84
CA LEU A 58 -10.03 3.47 -5.81
C LEU A 58 -9.28 3.09 -7.09
N GLY A 59 -8.72 4.08 -7.78
CA GLY A 59 -7.88 3.89 -8.96
C GLY A 59 -6.41 4.22 -8.68
N PRO A 60 -5.48 3.88 -9.57
CA PRO A 60 -4.06 4.19 -9.40
C PRO A 60 -3.76 5.70 -9.24
N ALA A 61 -4.56 6.59 -9.83
CA ALA A 61 -4.39 8.02 -9.63
C ALA A 61 -4.63 8.44 -8.17
N ASP A 62 -5.59 7.81 -7.46
CA ASP A 62 -5.81 8.08 -6.04
C ASP A 62 -4.57 7.74 -5.21
N PHE A 63 -3.86 6.66 -5.56
CA PHE A 63 -2.62 6.29 -4.87
C PHE A 63 -1.49 7.27 -5.16
N ALA A 64 -1.36 7.70 -6.41
CA ALA A 64 -0.33 8.65 -6.82
C ALA A 64 -0.51 10.01 -6.16
N GLU A 65 -1.73 10.53 -6.14
CA GLU A 65 -2.04 11.87 -5.62
C GLU A 65 -2.05 11.90 -4.09
N ARG A 66 -2.67 10.90 -3.45
CA ARG A 66 -2.99 10.94 -2.03
C ARG A 66 -1.90 10.37 -1.14
N TYR A 67 -1.15 9.40 -1.65
CA TYR A 67 -0.06 8.74 -0.92
C TYR A 67 1.31 9.00 -1.53
N HIS A 68 1.39 9.86 -2.55
CA HIS A 68 2.62 10.12 -3.32
C HIS A 68 3.27 8.81 -3.82
N ALA A 69 2.44 7.80 -4.11
CA ALA A 69 2.90 6.51 -4.54
C ALA A 69 3.47 6.61 -5.96
N TRP A 70 4.72 6.19 -6.13
CA TRP A 70 5.35 6.17 -7.44
C TRP A 70 4.51 5.38 -8.45
N ARG A 71 4.13 6.04 -9.55
CA ARG A 71 3.26 5.50 -10.61
C ARG A 71 1.90 4.95 -10.14
N GLY A 72 1.43 5.34 -8.96
CA GLY A 72 0.13 4.87 -8.43
C GLY A 72 0.13 3.42 -7.94
N GLY A 73 1.30 2.85 -7.64
CA GLY A 73 1.40 1.48 -7.10
C GLY A 73 0.91 1.38 -5.64
N SER A 74 -0.04 0.48 -5.39
CA SER A 74 -0.64 0.30 -4.05
C SER A 74 0.11 -0.71 -3.16
N ILE A 75 0.93 -1.60 -3.73
CA ILE A 75 1.59 -2.70 -3.03
C ILE A 75 3.11 -2.70 -3.26
N GLY A 76 3.71 -1.52 -3.47
CA GLY A 76 5.15 -1.38 -3.68
C GLY A 76 5.68 -2.12 -4.93
N PRO A 77 7.01 -2.35 -5.02
CA PRO A 77 7.61 -3.07 -6.14
C PRO A 77 7.08 -4.50 -6.27
N ALA A 78 6.90 -4.97 -7.50
CA ALA A 78 6.43 -6.32 -7.78
C ALA A 78 7.30 -7.39 -7.09
N HIS A 79 6.67 -8.48 -6.65
CA HIS A 79 7.35 -9.63 -6.06
C HIS A 79 7.98 -10.53 -7.14
N THR A 80 8.80 -9.98 -8.03
CA THR A 80 9.64 -10.79 -8.91
C THR A 80 10.84 -11.32 -8.11
N LEU A 81 11.33 -12.53 -8.41
CA LEU A 81 12.45 -13.16 -7.69
C LEU A 81 13.71 -12.26 -7.63
N ALA A 82 13.93 -11.46 -8.67
CA ALA A 82 15.02 -10.48 -8.73
C ALA A 82 14.78 -9.21 -7.87
N GLN A 83 13.53 -8.91 -7.49
CA GLN A 83 13.12 -7.77 -6.67
C GLN A 83 12.81 -8.16 -5.21
N SER A 84 12.75 -9.45 -4.88
CA SER A 84 12.59 -9.93 -3.51
C SER A 84 13.89 -9.80 -2.70
N ALA A 85 13.79 -9.04 -1.62
CA ALA A 85 14.79 -8.85 -0.54
C ALA A 85 16.04 -8.00 -0.84
N PHE A 86 16.79 -8.22 -1.92
CA PHE A 86 18.13 -7.60 -2.07
C PHE A 86 18.15 -6.19 -2.68
N LEU A 87 17.11 -5.78 -3.42
CA LEU A 87 17.00 -4.46 -4.06
C LEU A 87 16.06 -3.49 -3.32
N ARG A 88 15.55 -3.85 -2.14
CA ARG A 88 14.75 -2.91 -1.33
C ARG A 88 15.66 -1.84 -0.74
N GLY A 89 15.19 -0.59 -0.75
CA GLY A 89 15.93 0.53 -0.17
C GLY A 89 16.28 0.26 1.30
N LYS A 90 17.56 0.44 1.64
CA LYS A 90 18.02 0.40 3.03
C LYS A 90 17.37 1.55 3.81
N ASN A 91 17.18 1.40 5.12
CA ASN A 91 16.61 2.48 5.94
C ASN A 91 17.57 3.66 6.17
N ILE A 92 18.72 3.71 5.50
CA ILE A 92 19.73 4.76 5.62
C ILE A 92 20.28 5.10 4.23
N SER A 93 20.49 6.39 3.98
CA SER A 93 21.12 6.85 2.75
C SER A 93 22.62 6.57 2.75
N SER A 94 23.14 6.09 1.62
CA SER A 94 24.58 5.98 1.40
C SER A 94 25.21 7.29 0.92
N LYS A 95 24.40 8.30 0.57
CA LYS A 95 24.85 9.55 -0.05
C LYS A 95 24.73 10.77 0.89
N VAL A 96 23.80 10.73 1.83
CA VAL A 96 23.50 11.86 2.73
C VAL A 96 23.57 11.40 4.17
N ALA A 97 24.49 11.97 4.94
CA ALA A 97 24.61 11.69 6.36
C ALA A 97 23.35 12.14 7.11
N GLY A 98 22.87 11.31 8.04
CA GLY A 98 21.67 11.60 8.84
C GLY A 98 20.33 11.43 8.11
N LEU A 99 20.31 10.98 6.85
CA LEU A 99 19.07 10.70 6.12
C LEU A 99 18.66 9.22 6.26
N TYR A 100 17.44 9.01 6.77
CA TYR A 100 16.84 7.70 6.99
C TYR A 100 15.53 7.55 6.21
N TYR A 101 15.19 6.30 5.89
CA TYR A 101 13.96 5.97 5.15
C TYR A 101 13.15 4.92 5.93
N ALA A 102 11.85 5.16 6.07
CA ALA A 102 10.91 4.23 6.67
C ALA A 102 9.66 4.06 5.79
N GLY A 103 8.96 2.94 5.98
CA GLY A 103 7.70 2.64 5.30
C GLY A 103 7.80 1.57 4.21
N ALA A 104 6.74 1.45 3.43
CA ALA A 104 6.45 0.28 2.59
C ALA A 104 7.45 0.02 1.45
N THR A 105 8.22 1.04 1.05
CA THR A 105 9.23 0.97 -0.03
C THR A 105 10.63 0.65 0.48
N THR A 106 10.79 0.51 1.80
CA THR A 106 12.07 0.24 2.47
C THR A 106 12.06 -1.16 3.07
N VAL A 107 13.23 -1.69 3.42
CA VAL A 107 13.32 -2.94 4.18
C VAL A 107 12.55 -2.79 5.50
N PRO A 108 11.64 -3.73 5.85
CA PRO A 108 11.50 -5.07 5.29
C PRO A 108 10.40 -5.22 4.22
N GLY A 109 9.57 -4.22 3.93
CA GLY A 109 8.64 -4.22 2.80
C GLY A 109 7.27 -3.61 3.10
N VAL A 110 6.27 -4.03 2.31
CA VAL A 110 4.90 -3.53 2.32
C VAL A 110 4.05 -4.21 3.39
N GLY A 111 3.04 -3.52 3.89
CA GLY A 111 2.09 -4.00 4.90
C GLY A 111 2.30 -3.33 6.26
N VAL A 112 1.23 -3.18 7.02
CA VAL A 112 1.25 -2.45 8.31
C VAL A 112 2.35 -2.98 9.25
N PRO A 113 2.48 -4.30 9.49
CA PRO A 113 3.56 -4.81 10.35
C PRO A 113 4.96 -4.45 9.82
N MET A 114 5.14 -4.50 8.51
CA MET A 114 6.44 -4.25 7.87
C MET A 114 6.83 -2.77 7.95
N CYS A 115 5.87 -1.86 7.77
CA CYS A 115 6.08 -0.43 7.99
C CYS A 115 6.48 -0.11 9.43
N LEU A 116 5.86 -0.78 10.42
CA LEU A 116 6.20 -0.59 11.84
C LEU A 116 7.60 -1.10 12.17
N ILE A 117 7.98 -2.28 11.66
CA ILE A 117 9.35 -2.81 11.80
C ILE A 117 10.36 -1.90 11.11
N SER A 118 10.01 -1.35 9.94
CA SER A 118 10.85 -0.37 9.23
C SER A 118 11.10 0.88 10.08
N ALA A 119 10.06 1.41 10.75
CA ALA A 119 10.20 2.55 11.66
C ALA A 119 11.09 2.21 12.88
N GLU A 120 10.91 1.03 13.48
CA GLU A 120 11.78 0.56 14.56
C GLU A 120 13.26 0.47 14.13
N ASN A 121 13.49 -0.04 12.92
CA ASN A 121 14.82 -0.16 12.33
C ASN A 121 15.50 1.21 12.10
N VAL A 122 14.72 2.27 11.86
CA VAL A 122 15.25 3.64 11.81
C VAL A 122 15.63 4.11 13.21
N LEU A 123 14.74 3.96 14.20
CA LEU A 123 15.00 4.37 15.59
C LEU A 123 16.26 3.72 16.17
N LYS A 124 16.42 2.41 15.95
CA LYS A 124 17.61 1.67 16.37
C LYS A 124 18.89 2.24 15.77
N ARG A 125 18.90 2.57 14.48
CA ARG A 125 20.07 3.15 13.80
C ARG A 125 20.39 4.55 14.31
N MET A 126 19.40 5.37 14.59
CA MET A 126 19.60 6.70 15.19
C MET A 126 20.25 6.62 16.57
N HIS A 127 19.97 5.57 17.33
CA HIS A 127 20.54 5.34 18.67
C HIS A 127 21.82 4.49 18.68
N GLY A 128 22.30 4.02 17.52
CA GLY A 128 23.44 3.08 17.45
C GLY A 128 23.14 1.70 18.06
N ASP A 129 21.87 1.32 18.17
CA ASP A 129 21.43 0.03 18.72
C ASP A 129 21.42 -1.04 17.63
N ALA A 130 22.27 -2.07 17.76
CA ALA A 130 22.36 -3.19 16.83
C ALA A 130 21.63 -4.46 17.31
N THR A 131 20.82 -4.36 18.36
CA THR A 131 20.17 -5.54 18.96
C THR A 131 18.98 -6.06 18.16
N ALA A 132 18.82 -7.39 18.13
CA ALA A 132 17.76 -8.07 17.40
C ALA A 132 16.37 -7.99 18.09
N TYR A 133 16.30 -7.59 19.36
CA TYR A 133 15.05 -7.56 20.12
C TYR A 133 14.34 -6.20 20.06
N CYS A 134 13.01 -6.23 20.05
CA CYS A 134 12.16 -5.06 20.02
C CYS A 134 12.07 -4.40 21.41
N ARG A 135 12.72 -3.24 21.60
CA ARG A 135 12.80 -2.53 22.89
C ARG A 135 11.55 -1.73 23.29
N TRP A 136 10.41 -1.92 22.62
CA TRP A 136 9.17 -1.17 22.90
C TRP A 136 8.75 -1.16 24.38
N ARG A 137 9.13 -2.20 25.14
CA ARG A 137 8.90 -2.32 26.59
C ARG A 137 9.71 -1.35 27.49
N ARG A 138 10.64 -0.56 26.94
CA ARG A 138 11.49 0.40 27.68
C ARG A 138 11.28 1.86 27.30
N MET A 139 10.32 2.18 26.44
CA MET A 139 9.85 3.56 26.31
C MET A 139 9.21 3.95 27.64
N ARG A 140 9.95 4.72 28.46
CA ARG A 140 9.32 5.48 29.54
C ARG A 140 8.23 6.34 28.90
N PRO A 141 7.06 6.53 29.54
CA PRO A 141 6.07 7.46 29.02
C PRO A 141 6.77 8.80 28.77
N LEU A 142 6.61 9.34 27.57
CA LEU A 142 6.94 10.73 27.29
C LEU A 142 6.06 11.56 28.21
N SER A 143 6.66 12.15 29.25
CA SER A 143 6.01 13.19 30.03
C SER A 143 5.76 14.37 29.10
N PHE A 144 4.50 14.61 28.76
CA PHE A 144 4.05 15.91 28.28
C PHE A 144 3.92 16.87 29.46
#